data_AF-A0A2P7S580-F1
#
_entry.id   AF-A0A2P7S580-F1
#
_cell.length_a   1.000
_cell.length_b   1.000
_cell.length_c   1.000
_cell.angle_alpha   90.00
_cell.angle_beta   90.00
_cell.angle_gamma   90.00
#
_symmetry.space_group_name_H-M   'P 1'
#
loop_
_entity.id
_entity.type
_entity.pdbx_description
1 polymer ?
#
loop_
_entity_poly.entity_id
_entity_poly.type
_entity_poly.pdbx_seq_one_letter_code
_entity_poly.pdbx_strand_id
1 'polypeptide(L)'
;MTIFLLDGSNLTINANETVNLSPPTSGPYAGITIFQGRDNTQELKINGGAASKLSGFVYAPNAHIFFAGNSASGSSDCLRLVGDTIEMTGSSAIQSDCKAQLGGRTMTAGRYLALVQ
;
A
#
# COMPACT_ATOMS: atom_id res chain seq x y z
N MET A 1 -0.36 10.12 -7.66
CA MET A 1 -1.75 10.43 -7.27
C MET A 1 -2.07 9.77 -5.93
N THR A 2 -3.01 10.34 -5.16
CA THR A 2 -3.48 9.75 -3.90
C THR A 2 -4.96 9.43 -4.03
N ILE A 3 -5.35 8.21 -3.68
CA ILE A 3 -6.73 7.77 -3.60
C ILE A 3 -7.20 7.93 -2.15
N PHE A 4 -8.34 8.59 -1.96
CA PHE A 4 -8.93 8.82 -0.63
C PHE A 4 -10.17 7.95 -0.45
N LEU A 5 -10.16 7.10 0.58
CA LEU A 5 -11.26 6.22 0.97
C LEU A 5 -11.84 6.71 2.31
N LEU A 6 -12.87 7.55 2.22
CA LEU A 6 -13.53 8.18 3.36
C LEU A 6 -14.95 7.62 3.55
N ASP A 7 -15.55 7.83 4.72
CA ASP A 7 -16.97 7.55 5.00
C ASP A 7 -17.44 6.12 4.63
N GLY A 8 -16.62 5.11 4.96
CA GLY A 8 -16.95 3.70 4.68
C GLY A 8 -16.77 3.29 3.22
N SER A 9 -16.09 4.10 2.40
CA SER A 9 -15.71 3.71 1.03
C SER A 9 -14.74 2.52 1.06
N ASN A 10 -14.92 1.54 0.18
CA ASN A 10 -13.97 0.45 0.00
C ASN A 10 -13.24 0.56 -1.34
N LEU A 11 -12.11 -0.14 -1.46
CA LEU A 11 -11.37 -0.25 -2.71
C LEU A 11 -11.02 -1.71 -2.94
N THR A 12 -11.44 -2.22 -4.09
CA THR A 12 -11.05 -3.53 -4.59
C THR A 12 -10.38 -3.36 -5.95
N ILE A 13 -9.14 -3.82 -6.04
CA ILE A 13 -8.39 -3.90 -7.29
C ILE A 13 -8.35 -5.38 -7.71
N ASN A 14 -8.81 -5.69 -8.93
CA ASN A 14 -8.79 -7.03 -9.49
C ASN A 14 -7.84 -7.10 -10.70
N ALA A 15 -6.86 -7.99 -10.62
CA ALA A 15 -5.67 -8.13 -11.46
C ALA A 15 -5.87 -8.59 -12.92
N ASN A 16 -7.04 -8.38 -13.53
CA ASN A 16 -7.27 -8.81 -14.91
C ASN A 16 -6.64 -7.83 -15.93
N GLU A 17 -6.25 -6.63 -15.48
CA GLU A 17 -5.62 -5.57 -16.27
C GLU A 17 -4.45 -4.94 -15.49
N THR A 18 -3.57 -4.21 -16.19
CA THR A 18 -2.38 -3.57 -15.62
C THR A 18 -2.75 -2.32 -14.81
N VAL A 19 -2.47 -2.34 -13.50
CA VAL A 19 -2.69 -1.19 -12.61
C VAL A 19 -1.35 -0.56 -12.21
N ASN A 20 -1.14 0.71 -12.56
CA ASN A 20 0.08 1.45 -12.24
C ASN A 20 -0.25 2.66 -11.37
N LEU A 21 -0.03 2.53 -10.06
CA LEU A 21 -0.29 3.56 -9.07
C LEU A 21 1.02 3.99 -8.39
N SER A 22 1.30 5.29 -8.49
CA SER A 22 2.42 5.96 -7.83
C SER A 22 1.93 7.16 -7.04
N PRO A 23 2.54 7.46 -5.88
CA PRO A 23 2.13 8.58 -5.06
C PRO A 23 2.54 9.91 -5.68
N PRO A 24 1.93 11.04 -5.27
CA PRO A 24 2.49 12.35 -5.60
C PRO A 24 3.87 12.53 -4.94
N THR A 25 4.76 13.28 -5.58
CA THR A 25 6.13 13.55 -5.07
C THR A 25 6.18 14.78 -4.16
N SER A 26 5.14 15.60 -4.15
CA SER A 26 5.04 16.84 -3.39
C SER A 26 3.62 17.06 -2.83
N GLY A 27 3.49 18.04 -1.93
CA GLY A 27 2.24 18.31 -1.23
C GLY A 27 2.06 17.49 0.06
N PRO A 28 0.95 17.72 0.79
CA PRO A 28 0.71 17.13 2.11
C PRO A 28 0.60 15.61 2.10
N TYR A 29 0.22 15.02 0.96
CA TYR A 29 0.08 13.57 0.77
C TYR A 29 1.22 12.96 -0.06
N ALA A 30 2.34 13.69 -0.19
CA ALA A 30 3.53 13.18 -0.89
C ALA A 30 3.94 11.82 -0.33
N GLY A 31 4.12 10.85 -1.21
CA GLY A 31 4.44 9.46 -0.85
C GLY A 31 3.24 8.57 -0.55
N ILE A 32 2.03 9.10 -0.34
CA ILE A 32 0.82 8.31 -0.05
C ILE A 32 0.04 8.04 -1.33
N THR A 33 -0.14 6.76 -1.65
CA THR A 33 -0.89 6.32 -2.84
C THR A 33 -2.33 6.00 -2.50
N ILE A 34 -2.57 5.37 -1.34
CA ILE A 34 -3.92 5.08 -0.83
C ILE A 34 -3.99 5.59 0.61
N PHE A 35 -5.01 6.39 0.89
CA PHE A 35 -5.33 6.88 2.21
C PHE A 35 -6.76 6.48 2.55
N GLN A 36 -6.93 5.70 3.61
CA GLN A 36 -8.21 5.33 4.19
C GLN A 36 -8.35 5.97 5.56
N GLY A 37 -9.52 6.60 5.78
CA GLY A 37 -9.86 7.23 7.05
C GLY A 37 -9.75 6.25 8.22
N ARG A 38 -9.41 6.75 9.42
CA ARG A 38 -9.28 5.88 10.61
C ARG A 38 -10.63 5.35 11.09
N ASP A 39 -11.68 6.11 10.82
CA ASP A 39 -13.08 5.74 11.02
C ASP A 39 -13.57 4.68 10.03
N ASN A 40 -12.81 4.40 8.97
CA ASN A 40 -13.16 3.43 7.95
C ASN A 40 -12.45 2.08 8.18
N THR A 41 -13.21 1.09 8.63
CA THR A 41 -12.75 -0.28 8.88
C THR A 41 -13.02 -1.24 7.71
N GLN A 42 -13.48 -0.74 6.57
CA GLN A 42 -13.76 -1.58 5.40
C GLN A 42 -12.47 -2.22 4.88
N GLU A 43 -12.60 -3.45 4.37
CA GLU A 43 -11.46 -4.14 3.78
C GLU A 43 -10.89 -3.38 2.58
N LEU A 44 -9.56 -3.28 2.55
CA LEU A 44 -8.81 -2.80 1.40
C LEU A 44 -8.23 -4.00 0.66
N LYS A 45 -8.80 -4.32 -0.52
CA LYS A 45 -8.39 -5.47 -1.31
C LYS A 45 -7.59 -5.06 -2.54
N ILE A 46 -6.35 -5.54 -2.61
CA ILE A 46 -5.41 -5.26 -3.69
C ILE A 46 -4.98 -6.58 -4.31
N ASN A 47 -5.63 -6.98 -5.41
CA ASN A 47 -5.17 -8.08 -6.25
C ASN A 47 -4.38 -7.47 -7.42
N GLY A 48 -3.04 -7.53 -7.35
CA GLY A 48 -2.12 -7.02 -8.37
C GLY A 48 -1.70 -8.09 -9.37
N GLY A 49 -1.88 -7.82 -10.66
CA GLY A 49 -1.41 -8.69 -11.74
C GLY A 49 0.10 -8.59 -11.95
N ALA A 50 0.69 -9.53 -12.68
CA ALA A 50 2.14 -9.58 -12.90
C ALA A 50 2.72 -8.29 -13.54
N ALA A 51 1.92 -7.56 -14.33
CA ALA A 51 2.30 -6.29 -14.95
C ALA A 51 1.93 -5.04 -14.12
N SER A 52 1.20 -5.20 -13.01
CA SER A 52 0.77 -4.08 -12.16
C SER A 52 1.91 -3.57 -11.29
N LYS A 53 1.97 -2.25 -11.07
CA LYS A 53 2.91 -1.60 -10.17
C LYS A 53 2.18 -0.75 -9.15
N LEU A 54 2.43 -1.04 -7.88
CA LEU A 54 1.97 -0.22 -6.75
C LEU A 54 3.18 0.19 -5.93
N SER A 55 3.35 1.50 -5.75
CA SER A 55 4.46 2.08 -4.97
C SER A 55 3.92 3.11 -3.97
N GLY A 56 4.75 3.51 -3.01
CA GLY A 56 4.41 4.49 -1.96
C GLY A 56 3.82 3.86 -0.71
N PHE A 57 3.08 4.68 0.04
CA PHE A 57 2.36 4.31 1.26
C PHE A 57 0.90 3.99 0.96
N VAL A 58 0.45 2.88 1.52
CA VAL A 58 -0.94 2.52 1.70
C VAL A 58 -1.25 2.66 3.19
N TYR A 59 -2.09 3.63 3.53
CA TYR A 59 -2.47 3.94 4.90
C TYR A 59 -3.93 3.57 5.12
N ALA A 60 -4.19 2.51 5.88
CA ALA A 60 -5.51 2.04 6.27
C ALA A 60 -5.46 1.43 7.70
N PRO A 61 -5.12 2.23 8.72
CA PRO A 61 -4.63 1.75 10.01
C PRO A 61 -5.61 0.89 10.81
N ASN A 62 -6.91 1.00 10.52
CA ASN A 62 -7.99 0.26 11.21
C ASN A 62 -8.69 -0.74 10.27
N ALA A 63 -8.07 -1.04 9.12
CA ALA A 63 -8.62 -1.91 8.10
C ALA A 63 -7.81 -3.20 7.97
N HIS A 64 -8.50 -4.26 7.56
CA HIS A 64 -7.85 -5.44 6.98
C HIS A 64 -7.36 -5.09 5.58
N ILE A 65 -6.06 -5.26 5.35
CA ILE A 65 -5.44 -5.11 4.02
C ILE A 65 -5.17 -6.50 3.47
N PHE A 66 -5.90 -6.88 2.42
CA PHE A 66 -5.61 -8.09 1.65
C PHE A 66 -4.80 -7.70 0.41
N PHE A 67 -3.56 -8.17 0.31
CA PHE A 67 -2.67 -7.91 -0.81
C PHE A 67 -2.28 -9.23 -1.50
N ALA A 68 -2.87 -9.50 -2.66
CA ALA A 68 -2.51 -10.62 -3.53
C ALA A 68 -1.73 -10.11 -4.73
N GLY A 69 -0.40 -10.17 -4.70
CA GLY A 69 0.44 -9.63 -5.78
C GLY A 69 1.28 -10.72 -6.44
N ASN A 70 1.30 -10.74 -7.79
CA ASN A 70 2.25 -11.55 -8.58
C ASN A 70 3.29 -10.69 -9.31
N SER A 71 3.44 -9.43 -8.91
CA SER A 71 4.28 -8.46 -9.60
C SER A 71 5.71 -8.58 -9.05
N ALA A 72 6.67 -8.85 -9.93
CA ALA A 72 8.08 -8.65 -9.61
C ALA A 72 8.28 -7.15 -9.37
N SER A 73 8.23 -6.75 -8.11
CA SER A 73 8.70 -5.46 -7.63
C SER A 73 10.13 -5.30 -8.11
N GLY A 74 10.32 -4.57 -9.21
CA GLY A 74 11.63 -4.03 -9.52
C GLY A 74 12.10 -3.24 -8.30
N SER A 75 13.39 -3.29 -8.01
CA SER A 75 14.07 -2.62 -6.89
C SER A 75 13.80 -1.09 -6.76
N SER A 76 13.06 -0.49 -7.70
CA SER A 76 12.58 0.89 -7.70
C SER A 76 11.22 1.10 -7.01
N ASP A 77 10.40 0.06 -6.86
CA ASP A 77 8.97 0.20 -6.55
C ASP A 77 8.73 -0.15 -5.08
N CYS A 78 9.09 0.79 -4.20
CA CYS A 78 8.88 0.63 -2.76
C CYS A 78 7.39 0.65 -2.40
N LEU A 79 6.90 -0.37 -1.70
CA LEU A 79 5.57 -0.38 -1.08
C LEU A 79 5.67 -0.40 0.45
N ARG A 80 4.82 0.39 1.11
CA ARG A 80 4.64 0.43 2.57
C ARG A 80 3.17 0.26 2.88
N LEU A 81 2.85 -0.72 3.73
CA LEU A 81 1.49 -0.99 4.18
C LEU A 81 1.37 -0.62 5.66
N VAL A 82 0.34 0.14 6.00
CA VAL A 82 -0.05 0.44 7.38
C VAL A 82 -1.51 0.02 7.52
N GLY A 83 -1.73 -1.16 8.11
CA GLY A 83 -3.04 -1.76 8.35
C GLY A 83 -3.18 -2.23 9.79
N ASP A 84 -4.41 -2.57 10.20
CA ASP A 84 -4.65 -3.29 11.46
C ASP A 84 -4.15 -4.73 11.33
N THR A 85 -4.56 -5.36 10.24
CA THR A 85 -4.14 -6.68 9.82
C THR A 85 -3.74 -6.63 8.34
N ILE A 86 -2.66 -7.34 7.99
CA ILE A 86 -2.14 -7.38 6.63
C ILE A 86 -2.01 -8.85 6.24
N GLU A 87 -2.86 -9.29 5.32
CA GLU A 87 -2.76 -10.59 4.69
C GLU A 87 -2.11 -10.44 3.32
N MET A 88 -1.04 -11.20 3.09
CA MET A 88 -0.30 -11.16 1.83
C MET A 88 -0.24 -12.52 1.19
N THR A 89 -0.57 -12.59 -0.09
CA THR A 89 -0.48 -13.80 -0.90
C THR A 89 0.20 -13.51 -2.24
N GLY A 90 0.89 -14.50 -2.81
CA GLY A 90 1.63 -14.38 -4.07
C GLY A 90 3.13 -14.10 -3.93
N SER A 91 3.83 -14.00 -5.07
CA SER A 91 5.31 -13.96 -5.16
C SER A 91 5.89 -12.54 -5.21
N SER A 92 5.17 -11.52 -4.76
CA SER A 92 5.66 -10.14 -4.78
C SER A 92 6.75 -9.91 -3.74
N ALA A 93 7.80 -9.14 -4.08
CA ALA A 93 8.77 -8.70 -3.08
C ALA A 93 8.26 -7.41 -2.43
N ILE A 94 8.04 -7.44 -1.11
CA ILE A 94 7.81 -6.22 -0.33
C ILE A 94 9.13 -5.81 0.31
N GLN A 95 9.66 -4.68 -0.12
CA GLN A 95 10.88 -4.10 0.44
C GLN A 95 10.51 -3.20 1.63
N SER A 96 10.98 -3.52 2.84
CA SER A 96 10.70 -2.77 4.08
C SER A 96 11.68 -1.63 4.37
N ASP A 97 12.77 -1.49 3.61
CA ASP A 97 13.68 -0.32 3.64
C ASP A 97 13.63 0.44 2.31
N CYS A 98 13.07 1.64 2.36
CA CYS A 98 12.82 2.48 1.19
C CYS A 98 13.22 3.92 1.46
N LYS A 99 14.19 4.09 2.36
CA LYS A 99 14.74 5.40 2.67
C LYS A 99 15.22 6.11 1.40
N ALA A 100 15.77 5.37 0.45
CA ALA A 100 16.25 5.90 -0.83
C ALA A 100 15.12 6.43 -1.73
N GLN A 101 13.99 5.73 -1.80
CA GLN A 101 12.86 6.04 -2.70
C GLN A 101 11.90 7.09 -2.11
N LEU A 102 11.84 7.22 -0.79
CA LEU A 102 10.95 8.14 -0.08
C LEU A 102 11.68 9.40 0.44
N GLY A 103 12.93 9.61 0.04
CA GLY A 103 13.72 10.80 0.41
C GLY A 103 13.93 10.92 1.94
N GLY A 104 14.09 9.80 2.64
CA GLY A 104 14.29 9.78 4.10
C GLY A 104 13.01 10.04 4.92
N ARG A 105 11.82 10.09 4.31
CA ARG A 105 10.56 10.29 5.04
C ARG A 105 10.18 9.02 5.81
N THR A 106 10.26 9.07 7.13
CA THR A 106 9.77 8.02 8.03
C THR A 106 8.29 8.26 8.34
N MET A 107 7.41 7.36 7.89
CA MET A 107 6.04 7.29 8.41
C MET A 107 6.09 6.50 9.72
N THR A 108 6.19 7.21 10.84
CA THR A 108 6.14 6.61 12.18
C THR A 108 4.69 6.23 12.49
N ALA A 109 4.27 5.03 12.08
CA ALA A 109 3.15 4.37 12.73
C ALA A 109 3.68 3.91 14.10
N GLY A 110 3.16 4.46 15.21
CA GLY A 110 3.60 4.14 16.57
C GLY A 110 3.33 2.70 17.04
N ARG A 111 3.13 1.75 16.11
CA ARG A 111 2.93 0.33 16.36
C ARG A 111 3.75 -0.47 15.36
N TYR A 112 4.65 -1.28 15.89
CA TYR A 112 5.58 -2.12 15.15
C TYR A 112 4.83 -3.17 14.31
N LEU A 113 5.25 -3.35 13.06
CA LEU A 113 4.87 -4.48 12.22
C LEU A 113 5.63 -5.72 12.71
N ALA A 114 4.92 -6.73 13.19
CA ALA A 114 5.46 -8.07 13.36
C ALA A 114 5.11 -8.90 12.13
N LEU A 115 6.12 -9.37 11.40
CA LEU A 115 5.95 -10.48 10.47
C LEU A 115 5.64 -11.72 11.32
N VAL A 116 4.44 -12.27 11.20
CA VAL A 116 4.15 -13.61 11.72
C VAL A 116 4.69 -14.60 10.70
N GLN A 117 5.75 -15.30 11.08
CA GLN A 117 6.33 -16.39 10.30
C GLN A 117 5.53 -17.68 10.50
#